data_AF-A0A060HXV1-F1
#
_entry.id   AF-A0A060HXV1-F1
#
_cell.length_a   1.000
_cell.length_b   1.000
_cell.length_c   1.000
_cell.angle_alpha   90.00
_cell.angle_beta   90.00
_cell.angle_gamma   90.00
#
_symmetry.space_group_name_H-M   'P 1'
#
loop_
_entity.id
_entity.type
_entity.pdbx_description
1 polymer ?
#
loop_
_entity_poly.entity_id
_entity_poly.type
_entity_poly.pdbx_seq_one_letter_code
_entity_poly.pdbx_strand_id
1 'polypeptide(L)'
;MTQPDPVIEWLLDSDPAIRWQVMRDLIDVPETDWMAERAKVETQGWGARLLTCQDEDGQWAGGAFLPAGFDPREWRERGQPWTATNFSLSQLREFGLDPACERARRTVALIGTNAHWEEGGQPYWNGEVEECINGRTVADGVYFGIDVSSIVERLTGERLEDGGWNCERCNGSIRSSFASTINVLEGLLEFERATGGTPQSREARRTGEEFLLKRDLFRRLGTGEPADERFLRLLHPNRWRYDILRALDYFRSSTLLTGSTPDPRLGEAIAHLRIRRLQDGRWPLDWTLPGRVWFEIDEEKVSPRAGSRSGRCGCSDGGMPRPRAAIRRGPPLPDAYSSLRTAAAPRRRRTAASCSLSGLLGEPAVARLAACRPRRKIDMHGPATQNRHCRAIKLHRPHAVADFEGKFGRTVELHMLRHLANDRKEFAGRHMRALTLGDVPELDEYLRPGFRIGAAIKR
;
A
#
# COMPACT_ATOMS: atom_id res chain seq x y z
N MET A 1 -37.19 -20.94 -5.72
CA MET A 1 -35.82 -20.79 -6.25
C MET A 1 -35.55 -19.31 -6.32
N THR A 2 -34.80 -18.77 -5.35
CA THR A 2 -34.34 -17.38 -5.35
C THR A 2 -33.51 -17.17 -6.62
N GLN A 3 -33.78 -16.11 -7.38
CA GLN A 3 -32.92 -15.78 -8.51
C GLN A 3 -31.48 -15.60 -8.00
N PRO A 4 -30.47 -16.11 -8.73
CA PRO A 4 -29.08 -15.88 -8.39
C PRO A 4 -28.80 -14.37 -8.33
N ASP A 5 -28.06 -13.95 -7.31
CA ASP A 5 -27.69 -12.54 -7.13
C ASP A 5 -26.84 -12.09 -8.33
N PRO A 6 -27.28 -11.07 -9.09
CA PRO A 6 -26.58 -10.62 -10.29
C PRO A 6 -25.15 -10.13 -10.00
N VAL A 7 -24.86 -9.69 -8.77
CA VAL A 7 -23.50 -9.33 -8.35
C VAL A 7 -22.63 -10.58 -8.21
N ILE A 8 -23.17 -11.66 -7.65
CA ILE A 8 -22.46 -12.94 -7.53
C ILE A 8 -22.17 -13.53 -8.91
N GLU A 9 -23.14 -13.50 -9.84
CA GLU A 9 -22.90 -13.96 -11.21
C GLU A 9 -21.81 -13.14 -11.91
N TRP A 10 -21.86 -11.81 -11.76
CA TRP A 10 -20.83 -10.92 -12.29
C TRP A 10 -19.44 -11.20 -11.69
N LEU A 11 -19.36 -11.48 -10.39
CA LEU A 11 -18.13 -11.84 -9.70
C LEU A 11 -17.62 -13.24 -10.10
N LEU A 12 -18.51 -14.19 -10.38
CA LEU A 12 -18.12 -15.52 -10.89
C LEU A 12 -17.62 -15.45 -12.34
N ASP A 13 -18.15 -14.54 -13.17
CA ASP A 13 -17.68 -14.27 -14.54
C ASP A 13 -16.40 -13.39 -14.57
N SER A 14 -15.45 -13.64 -13.66
CA SER A 14 -14.22 -12.83 -13.46
C SER A 14 -12.95 -13.63 -13.68
N ASP A 15 -11.80 -12.98 -13.49
CA ASP A 15 -10.51 -13.66 -13.40
C ASP A 15 -10.53 -14.77 -12.33
N PRO A 16 -9.81 -15.89 -12.51
CA PRO A 16 -9.66 -16.92 -11.48
C PRO A 16 -9.29 -16.34 -10.12
N ALA A 17 -8.44 -15.29 -10.07
CA ALA A 17 -8.01 -14.61 -8.85
C ALA A 17 -9.16 -14.06 -8.00
N ILE A 18 -10.34 -13.84 -8.61
CA ILE A 18 -11.57 -13.41 -7.92
C ILE A 18 -12.52 -14.59 -7.75
N ARG A 19 -12.70 -15.40 -8.79
CA ARG A 19 -13.72 -16.46 -8.82
C ARG A 19 -13.56 -17.47 -7.68
N TRP A 20 -12.34 -17.92 -7.39
CA TRP A 20 -12.11 -18.90 -6.32
C TRP A 20 -12.46 -18.32 -4.93
N GLN A 21 -12.26 -17.01 -4.72
CA GLN A 21 -12.60 -16.33 -3.47
C GLN A 21 -14.12 -16.25 -3.31
N VAL A 22 -14.83 -15.91 -4.39
CA VAL A 22 -16.31 -15.90 -4.41
C VAL A 22 -16.87 -17.28 -4.08
N MET A 23 -16.31 -18.33 -4.70
CA MET A 23 -16.68 -19.72 -4.44
C MET A 23 -16.48 -20.09 -2.97
N ARG A 24 -15.32 -19.74 -2.38
CA ARG A 24 -15.00 -20.05 -0.98
C ARG A 24 -15.84 -19.25 0.01
N ASP A 25 -16.04 -17.95 -0.24
CA ASP A 25 -16.42 -17.00 0.80
C ASP A 25 -17.83 -16.40 0.64
N LEU A 26 -18.52 -16.57 -0.51
CA LEU A 26 -19.89 -16.05 -0.71
C LEU A 26 -20.93 -17.14 -0.98
N ILE A 27 -20.52 -18.28 -1.50
CA ILE A 27 -21.44 -19.37 -1.89
C ILE A 27 -21.05 -20.73 -1.33
N ASP A 28 -20.06 -20.77 -0.41
CA ASP A 28 -19.67 -21.93 0.38
C ASP A 28 -19.45 -23.21 -0.43
N VAL A 29 -18.82 -23.08 -1.60
CA VAL A 29 -18.47 -24.22 -2.46
C VAL A 29 -17.45 -25.11 -1.73
N PRO A 30 -17.48 -26.45 -1.91
CA PRO A 30 -16.53 -27.35 -1.27
C PRO A 30 -15.06 -27.01 -1.58
N GLU A 31 -14.18 -27.31 -0.62
CA GLU A 31 -12.73 -27.03 -0.71
C GLU A 31 -12.08 -27.59 -1.97
N THR A 32 -12.41 -28.82 -2.34
CA THR A 32 -11.90 -29.47 -3.55
C THR A 32 -12.15 -28.64 -4.81
N ASP A 33 -13.31 -27.98 -4.89
CA ASP A 33 -13.78 -27.34 -6.10
C ASP A 33 -13.22 -25.91 -6.21
N TRP A 34 -13.22 -25.14 -5.12
CA TRP A 34 -12.60 -23.81 -5.15
C TRP A 34 -11.06 -23.89 -5.18
N MET A 35 -10.43 -24.94 -4.62
CA MET A 35 -8.99 -25.16 -4.80
C MET A 35 -8.65 -25.45 -6.26
N ALA A 36 -9.47 -26.25 -6.96
CA ALA A 36 -9.29 -26.49 -8.39
C ALA A 36 -9.45 -25.20 -9.22
N GLU A 37 -10.35 -24.29 -8.82
CA GLU A 37 -10.45 -22.97 -9.44
C GLU A 37 -9.22 -22.09 -9.12
N ARG A 38 -8.78 -22.06 -7.86
CA ARG A 38 -7.59 -21.31 -7.41
C ARG A 38 -6.32 -21.76 -8.13
N ALA A 39 -6.16 -23.05 -8.42
CA ALA A 39 -5.02 -23.57 -9.17
C ALA A 39 -4.87 -22.94 -10.58
N LYS A 40 -5.96 -22.45 -11.17
CA LYS A 40 -5.90 -21.75 -12.47
C LYS A 40 -5.13 -20.44 -12.41
N VAL A 41 -4.95 -19.82 -11.24
CA VAL A 41 -4.19 -18.58 -11.06
C VAL A 41 -2.75 -18.70 -11.59
N GLU A 42 -2.15 -19.88 -11.51
CA GLU A 42 -0.79 -20.11 -12.02
C GLU A 42 -0.70 -20.04 -13.56
N THR A 43 -1.76 -20.44 -14.26
CA THR A 43 -1.72 -20.72 -15.71
C THR A 43 -2.69 -19.88 -16.54
N GLN A 44 -3.64 -19.20 -15.90
CA GLN A 44 -4.66 -18.37 -16.53
C GLN A 44 -4.75 -16.99 -15.86
N GLY A 45 -5.30 -16.03 -16.60
CA GLY A 45 -5.67 -14.74 -16.02
C GLY A 45 -4.50 -13.86 -15.57
N TRP A 46 -4.77 -13.02 -14.58
CA TRP A 46 -3.82 -12.03 -14.07
C TRP A 46 -2.60 -12.66 -13.39
N GLY A 47 -2.80 -13.75 -12.64
CA GLY A 47 -1.70 -14.47 -11.99
C GLY A 47 -0.68 -14.98 -13.00
N ALA A 48 -1.15 -15.69 -14.03
CA ALA A 48 -0.29 -16.17 -15.11
C ALA A 48 0.40 -15.02 -15.86
N ARG A 49 -0.34 -13.96 -16.19
CA ARG A 49 0.24 -12.77 -16.86
C ARG A 49 1.36 -12.16 -16.02
N LEU A 50 1.16 -11.97 -14.71
CA LEU A 50 2.18 -11.42 -13.83
C LEU A 50 3.41 -12.34 -13.71
N LEU A 51 3.19 -13.65 -13.64
CA LEU A 51 4.27 -14.64 -13.63
C LEU A 51 5.09 -14.67 -14.94
N THR A 52 4.53 -14.25 -16.08
CA THR A 52 5.31 -14.09 -17.34
C THR A 52 6.21 -12.87 -17.36
N CYS A 53 5.97 -11.90 -16.48
CA CYS A 53 6.81 -10.71 -16.33
C CYS A 53 8.02 -10.93 -15.40
N GLN A 54 8.16 -12.12 -14.83
CA GLN A 54 9.25 -12.47 -13.92
C GLN A 54 10.57 -12.61 -14.71
N ASP A 55 11.63 -12.04 -14.17
CA ASP A 55 12.99 -12.15 -14.69
C ASP A 55 13.56 -13.56 -14.42
N GLU A 56 14.59 -13.96 -15.18
CA GLU A 56 15.19 -15.31 -15.07
C GLU A 56 15.76 -15.61 -13.67
N ASP A 57 16.16 -14.57 -12.94
CA ASP A 57 16.68 -14.62 -11.57
C ASP A 57 15.58 -14.61 -10.50
N GLY A 58 14.31 -14.70 -10.90
CA GLY A 58 13.15 -14.76 -10.01
C GLY A 58 12.63 -13.40 -9.53
N GLN A 59 13.31 -12.30 -9.86
CA GLN A 59 12.87 -10.96 -9.53
C GLN A 59 11.80 -10.45 -10.50
N TRP A 60 11.28 -9.26 -10.23
CA TRP A 60 10.55 -8.47 -11.22
C TRP A 60 11.22 -7.12 -11.39
N ALA A 61 11.45 -6.76 -12.65
CA ALA A 61 12.13 -5.53 -13.05
C ALA A 61 13.51 -5.35 -12.37
N GLY A 62 14.18 -6.45 -12.02
CA GLY A 62 15.54 -6.49 -11.49
C GLY A 62 15.77 -5.86 -10.11
N GLY A 63 14.72 -5.63 -9.29
CA GLY A 63 14.91 -5.10 -7.94
C GLY A 63 13.79 -5.46 -6.95
N ALA A 64 14.06 -5.25 -5.67
CA ALA A 64 13.19 -5.58 -4.55
C ALA A 64 12.03 -4.57 -4.41
N PHE A 65 12.34 -3.30 -4.15
CA PHE A 65 11.36 -2.23 -4.00
C PHE A 65 11.36 -1.26 -5.19
N LEU A 66 12.51 -1.07 -5.82
CA LEU A 66 12.70 -0.20 -6.98
C LEU A 66 13.17 -1.03 -8.18
N PRO A 67 12.70 -0.75 -9.41
CA PRO A 67 13.27 -1.37 -10.59
C PRO A 67 14.77 -1.11 -10.75
N ALA A 68 15.49 -2.03 -11.37
CA ALA A 68 16.87 -1.83 -11.76
C ALA A 68 17.02 -0.58 -12.64
N GLY A 69 18.01 0.26 -12.33
CA GLY A 69 18.25 1.51 -13.06
C GLY A 69 17.18 2.59 -12.83
N PHE A 70 16.39 2.51 -11.76
CA PHE A 70 15.38 3.51 -11.42
C PHE A 70 15.94 4.94 -11.34
N ASP A 71 15.30 5.88 -12.05
CA ASP A 71 15.57 7.31 -11.94
C ASP A 71 14.62 7.94 -10.90
N PRO A 72 15.14 8.55 -9.81
CA PRO A 72 14.31 9.24 -8.82
C PRO A 72 13.39 10.34 -9.37
N ARG A 73 13.64 10.86 -10.58
CA ARG A 73 12.72 11.78 -11.27
C ARG A 73 11.39 11.12 -11.62
N GLU A 74 11.40 9.83 -11.97
CA GLU A 74 10.20 9.07 -12.30
C GLU A 74 9.20 9.12 -11.13
N TRP A 75 9.68 9.04 -9.89
CA TRP A 75 8.81 9.12 -8.72
C TRP A 75 7.99 10.41 -8.70
N ARG A 76 8.64 11.55 -8.95
CA ARG A 76 8.00 12.87 -8.89
C ARG A 76 7.03 13.08 -10.06
N GLU A 77 7.36 12.53 -11.22
CA GLU A 77 6.60 12.74 -12.46
C GLU A 77 5.46 11.73 -12.64
N ARG A 78 5.66 10.49 -12.20
CA ARG A 78 4.79 9.35 -12.48
C ARG A 78 4.32 8.60 -11.24
N GLY A 79 4.95 8.82 -10.09
CA GLY A 79 4.68 8.08 -8.85
C GLY A 79 5.59 6.84 -8.68
N GLN A 80 5.38 6.12 -7.58
CA GLN A 80 6.11 4.88 -7.28
C GLN A 80 5.91 3.85 -8.40
N PRO A 81 6.98 3.26 -8.96
CA PRO A 81 6.84 2.10 -9.82
C PRO A 81 6.39 0.88 -9.00
N TRP A 82 5.29 0.26 -9.41
CA TRP A 82 4.69 -0.90 -8.75
C TRP A 82 5.10 -2.22 -9.42
N THR A 83 6.16 -2.21 -10.22
CA THR A 83 6.61 -3.36 -11.00
C THR A 83 7.67 -4.21 -10.29
N ALA A 84 8.30 -3.69 -9.23
CA ALA A 84 9.38 -4.39 -8.52
C ALA A 84 8.89 -5.67 -7.81
N THR A 85 9.85 -6.49 -7.36
CA THR A 85 9.62 -7.82 -6.78
C THR A 85 8.63 -7.81 -5.62
N ASN A 86 8.76 -6.88 -4.66
CA ASN A 86 7.90 -6.81 -3.49
C ASN A 86 6.42 -6.62 -3.85
N PHE A 87 6.12 -5.73 -4.79
CA PHE A 87 4.74 -5.49 -5.21
C PHE A 87 4.16 -6.63 -6.03
N SER A 88 5.00 -7.24 -6.88
CA SER A 88 4.59 -8.37 -7.73
C SER A 88 4.32 -9.61 -6.88
N LEU A 89 5.18 -9.89 -5.90
CA LEU A 89 5.01 -11.02 -4.98
C LEU A 89 3.77 -10.87 -4.10
N SER A 90 3.56 -9.68 -3.50
CA SER A 90 2.33 -9.38 -2.76
C SER A 90 1.09 -9.56 -3.64
N GLN A 91 1.14 -9.14 -4.91
CA GLN A 91 0.00 -9.29 -5.82
C GLN A 91 -0.28 -10.77 -6.14
N LEU A 92 0.75 -11.61 -6.29
CA LEU A 92 0.58 -13.05 -6.47
C LEU A 92 -0.06 -13.72 -5.25
N ARG A 93 0.32 -13.29 -4.03
CA ARG A 93 -0.36 -13.71 -2.80
C ARG A 93 -1.83 -13.28 -2.80
N GLU A 94 -2.12 -12.03 -3.12
CA GLU A 94 -3.49 -11.49 -3.15
C GLU A 94 -4.37 -12.19 -4.21
N PHE A 95 -3.79 -12.59 -5.34
CA PHE A 95 -4.48 -13.41 -6.35
C PHE A 95 -4.72 -14.85 -5.91
N GLY A 96 -4.00 -15.31 -4.88
CA GLY A 96 -4.12 -16.65 -4.35
C GLY A 96 -3.27 -17.69 -5.08
N LEU A 97 -2.11 -17.33 -5.64
CA LEU A 97 -1.18 -18.31 -6.22
C LEU A 97 -0.89 -19.40 -5.18
N ASP A 98 -1.10 -20.67 -5.54
CA ASP A 98 -0.87 -21.79 -4.62
C ASP A 98 0.60 -21.82 -4.17
N PRO A 99 0.92 -21.64 -2.88
CA PRO A 99 2.29 -21.67 -2.40
C PRO A 99 2.95 -23.05 -2.55
N ALA A 100 2.14 -24.10 -2.69
CA ALA A 100 2.61 -25.46 -2.93
C ALA A 100 2.83 -25.79 -4.41
N CYS A 101 2.60 -24.87 -5.35
CA CYS A 101 2.97 -25.12 -6.74
C CYS A 101 4.49 -25.02 -6.95
N GLU A 102 5.01 -25.72 -7.95
CA GLU A 102 6.46 -25.72 -8.24
C GLU A 102 6.96 -24.32 -8.58
N ARG A 103 6.16 -23.55 -9.32
CA ARG A 103 6.53 -22.20 -9.74
C ARG A 103 6.64 -21.22 -8.56
N ALA A 104 5.75 -21.33 -7.56
CA ALA A 104 5.81 -20.53 -6.34
C ALA A 104 7.07 -20.87 -5.53
N ARG A 105 7.33 -22.15 -5.28
CA ARG A 105 8.55 -22.60 -4.56
C ARG A 105 9.83 -22.15 -5.25
N ARG A 106 9.92 -22.31 -6.57
CA ARG A 106 11.07 -21.85 -7.36
C ARG A 106 11.23 -20.33 -7.27
N THR A 107 10.13 -19.59 -7.36
CA THR A 107 10.12 -18.12 -7.26
C THR A 107 10.73 -17.66 -5.95
N VAL A 108 10.23 -18.13 -4.80
CA VAL A 108 10.71 -17.64 -3.49
C VAL A 108 12.14 -18.07 -3.17
N ALA A 109 12.57 -19.23 -3.68
CA ALA A 109 13.96 -19.67 -3.59
C ALA A 109 14.91 -18.76 -4.41
N LEU A 110 14.51 -18.39 -5.63
CA LEU A 110 15.28 -17.48 -6.47
C LEU A 110 15.32 -16.06 -5.88
N ILE A 111 14.20 -15.54 -5.39
CA ILE A 111 14.14 -14.26 -4.67
C ILE A 111 15.11 -14.28 -3.48
N GLY A 112 15.08 -15.34 -2.67
CA GLY A 112 15.98 -15.45 -1.52
C GLY A 112 17.47 -15.53 -1.88
N THR A 113 17.78 -16.00 -3.08
CA THR A 113 19.17 -16.11 -3.57
C THR A 113 19.66 -14.80 -4.20
N ASN A 114 18.79 -14.11 -4.94
CA ASN A 114 19.20 -13.05 -5.87
C ASN A 114 18.76 -11.64 -5.43
N ALA A 115 17.62 -11.51 -4.75
CA ALA A 115 17.03 -10.21 -4.44
C ALA A 115 17.62 -9.61 -3.16
N HIS A 116 17.95 -8.33 -3.23
CA HIS A 116 18.45 -7.53 -2.11
C HIS A 116 17.70 -6.20 -2.07
N TRP A 117 17.41 -5.73 -0.86
CA TRP A 117 16.75 -4.43 -0.67
C TRP A 117 17.68 -3.28 -1.06
N GLU A 118 17.16 -2.31 -1.81
CA GLU A 118 17.96 -1.18 -2.30
C GLU A 118 18.46 -0.25 -1.21
N GLU A 119 17.85 -0.28 -0.02
CA GLU A 119 18.18 0.61 1.09
C GLU A 119 19.57 0.37 1.67
N GLY A 120 19.89 -0.90 1.96
CA GLY A 120 21.14 -1.27 2.63
C GLY A 120 21.79 -2.53 2.05
N GLY A 121 21.23 -3.10 0.98
CA GLY A 121 21.74 -4.32 0.34
C GLY A 121 21.49 -5.59 1.14
N GLN A 122 20.61 -5.57 2.13
CA GLN A 122 20.24 -6.75 2.90
C GLN A 122 19.46 -7.77 2.04
N PRO A 123 19.68 -9.09 2.25
CA PRO A 123 18.90 -10.12 1.55
C PRO A 123 17.40 -9.93 1.73
N TYR A 124 16.61 -10.20 0.68
CA TYR A 124 15.18 -9.91 0.66
C TYR A 124 14.41 -10.45 1.89
N TRP A 125 14.64 -11.72 2.23
CA TRP A 125 13.93 -12.38 3.33
C TRP A 125 14.44 -11.99 4.73
N ASN A 126 15.47 -11.14 4.83
CA ASN A 126 15.90 -10.56 6.11
C ASN A 126 15.16 -9.25 6.45
N GLY A 127 14.28 -8.78 5.55
CA GLY A 127 13.50 -7.56 5.73
C GLY A 127 14.25 -6.29 5.35
N GLU A 128 13.50 -5.20 5.28
CA GLU A 128 13.95 -3.83 5.01
C GLU A 128 14.01 -3.03 6.34
N VAL A 129 14.21 -1.72 6.33
CA VAL A 129 14.12 -0.86 7.52
C VAL A 129 12.69 -0.47 7.89
N GLU A 130 11.86 -0.13 6.91
CA GLU A 130 10.50 0.38 7.07
C GLU A 130 9.51 -0.72 7.51
N GLU A 131 8.76 -0.43 8.58
CA GLU A 131 7.79 -1.33 9.19
C GLU A 131 6.68 -1.73 8.20
N CYS A 132 6.28 -0.82 7.31
CA CYS A 132 5.28 -1.01 6.28
C CYS A 132 5.74 -1.98 5.17
N ILE A 133 7.03 -1.97 4.83
CA ILE A 133 7.62 -2.95 3.90
C ILE A 133 7.72 -4.30 4.60
N ASN A 134 8.29 -4.31 5.81
CA ASN A 134 8.45 -5.52 6.62
C ASN A 134 7.13 -6.24 6.92
N GLY A 135 6.05 -5.51 7.20
CA GLY A 135 4.73 -6.11 7.41
C GLY A 135 4.25 -6.91 6.19
N ARG A 136 4.47 -6.38 4.98
CA ARG A 136 4.15 -7.11 3.73
C ARG A 136 5.10 -8.26 3.48
N THR A 137 6.40 -8.08 3.71
CA THR A 137 7.39 -9.16 3.59
C THR A 137 7.06 -10.34 4.52
N VAL A 138 6.57 -10.06 5.74
CA VAL A 138 6.07 -11.12 6.64
C VAL A 138 4.86 -11.82 6.04
N ALA A 139 3.86 -11.06 5.57
CA ALA A 139 2.65 -11.63 4.99
C ALA A 139 2.95 -12.53 3.78
N ASP A 140 3.86 -12.09 2.90
CA ASP A 140 4.28 -12.82 1.71
C ASP A 140 5.16 -14.03 2.07
N GLY A 141 6.15 -13.84 2.94
CA GLY A 141 7.07 -14.89 3.34
C GLY A 141 6.34 -16.06 4.01
N VAL A 142 5.49 -15.77 5.00
CA VAL A 142 4.69 -16.81 5.68
C VAL A 142 3.79 -17.55 4.71
N TYR A 143 3.08 -16.82 3.84
CA TYR A 143 2.17 -17.42 2.87
C TYR A 143 2.90 -18.41 1.94
N PHE A 144 4.12 -18.08 1.52
CA PHE A 144 4.96 -18.94 0.66
C PHE A 144 5.89 -19.90 1.42
N GLY A 145 5.75 -20.02 2.74
CA GLY A 145 6.50 -20.98 3.56
C GLY A 145 7.95 -20.60 3.84
N ILE A 146 8.31 -19.31 3.75
CA ILE A 146 9.60 -18.78 4.15
C ILE A 146 9.59 -18.42 5.63
N ASP A 147 10.68 -18.77 6.33
CA ASP A 147 10.88 -18.34 7.71
C ASP A 147 11.22 -16.85 7.76
N VAL A 148 10.32 -16.08 8.35
CA VAL A 148 10.41 -14.63 8.55
C VAL A 148 10.35 -14.26 10.03
N SER A 149 10.65 -15.22 10.92
CA SER A 149 10.55 -15.03 12.37
C SER A 149 11.39 -13.84 12.86
N SER A 150 12.55 -13.60 12.25
CA SER A 150 13.41 -12.44 12.57
C SER A 150 12.74 -11.09 12.26
N ILE A 151 11.97 -11.00 11.16
CA ILE A 151 11.21 -9.79 10.82
C ILE A 151 10.06 -9.61 11.80
N VAL A 152 9.38 -10.70 12.19
CA VAL A 152 8.31 -10.67 13.20
C VAL A 152 8.85 -10.19 14.54
N GLU A 153 9.96 -10.76 15.02
CA GLU A 153 10.63 -10.33 16.26
C GLU A 153 10.96 -8.84 16.22
N ARG A 154 11.54 -8.37 15.10
CA ARG A 154 11.83 -6.96 14.89
C ARG A 154 10.58 -6.09 14.98
N LEU A 155 9.51 -6.42 14.24
CA LEU A 155 8.26 -5.66 14.26
C LEU A 155 7.64 -5.63 15.67
N THR A 156 7.69 -6.73 16.42
CA THR A 156 7.19 -6.74 17.81
C THR A 156 7.99 -5.81 18.74
N GLY A 157 9.29 -5.66 18.50
CA GLY A 157 10.19 -4.77 19.25
C GLY A 157 10.13 -3.30 18.82
N GLU A 158 9.69 -3.02 17.59
CA GLU A 158 9.62 -1.66 17.02
C GLU A 158 8.25 -0.99 17.21
N ARG A 159 7.31 -1.67 17.85
CA ARG A 159 6.00 -1.14 18.21
C ARG A 159 6.12 0.11 19.10
N LEU A 160 5.39 1.17 18.76
CA LEU A 160 5.37 2.45 19.49
C LEU A 160 4.45 2.39 20.72
N GLU A 161 4.60 3.37 21.63
CA GLU A 161 3.85 3.44 22.90
C GLU A 161 2.32 3.52 22.70
N ASP A 162 1.86 4.09 21.60
CA ASP A 162 0.43 4.16 21.26
C ASP A 162 -0.11 2.87 20.60
N GLY A 163 0.73 1.83 20.49
CA GLY A 163 0.36 0.46 20.14
C GLY A 163 0.58 0.06 18.69
N GLY A 164 0.82 1.01 17.78
CA GLY A 164 1.01 0.77 16.34
C GLY A 164 2.46 0.89 15.86
N TRP A 165 2.61 1.21 14.58
CA TRP A 165 3.91 1.37 13.90
C TRP A 165 3.94 2.63 13.03
N ASN A 166 5.14 3.11 12.69
CA ASN A 166 5.34 4.22 11.77
C ASN A 166 6.70 4.09 11.06
N CYS A 167 6.70 4.11 9.72
CA CYS A 167 7.91 4.11 8.88
C CYS A 167 8.81 5.34 9.15
N GLU A 168 8.24 6.44 9.65
CA GLU A 168 8.98 7.64 10.09
C GLU A 168 9.58 7.52 11.50
N ARG A 169 9.45 6.37 12.19
CA ARG A 169 10.09 6.16 13.50
C ARG A 169 11.61 6.30 13.41
N CYS A 170 12.22 5.82 12.32
CA CYS A 170 13.66 5.99 12.07
C CYS A 170 14.09 7.47 11.96
N ASN A 171 13.15 8.35 11.60
CA ASN A 171 13.33 9.80 11.53
C ASN A 171 12.86 10.53 12.81
N GLY A 172 12.51 9.79 13.87
CA GLY A 172 12.16 10.33 15.18
C GLY A 172 10.67 10.45 15.46
N SER A 173 9.79 9.91 14.60
CA SER A 173 8.36 9.86 14.91
C SER A 173 8.09 8.98 16.12
N ILE A 174 7.35 9.54 17.09
CA ILE A 174 6.88 8.83 18.29
C ILE A 174 5.39 8.46 18.22
N ARG A 175 4.74 8.70 17.08
CA ARG A 175 3.32 8.45 16.85
C ARG A 175 3.15 7.43 15.75
N SER A 176 2.25 6.47 15.94
CA SER A 176 1.95 5.49 14.90
C SER A 176 1.18 6.11 13.73
N SER A 177 1.36 5.55 12.54
CA SER A 177 0.59 5.90 11.34
C SER A 177 -0.40 4.80 10.97
N PHE A 178 -1.47 5.18 10.25
CA PHE A 178 -2.48 4.22 9.79
C PHE A 178 -1.90 3.25 8.76
N ALA A 179 -1.11 3.74 7.80
CA ALA A 179 -0.58 2.89 6.74
C ALA A 179 0.45 1.89 7.28
N SER A 180 1.44 2.32 8.07
CA SER A 180 2.40 1.38 8.66
C SER A 180 1.70 0.37 9.55
N THR A 181 0.76 0.83 10.38
CA THR A 181 0.03 -0.07 11.28
C THR A 181 -0.76 -1.14 10.53
N ILE A 182 -1.54 -0.80 9.48
CA ILE A 182 -2.32 -1.83 8.77
C ILE A 182 -1.43 -2.84 8.04
N ASN A 183 -0.31 -2.42 7.45
CA ASN A 183 0.61 -3.36 6.76
C ASN A 183 1.25 -4.33 7.76
N VAL A 184 1.64 -3.85 8.95
CA VAL A 184 2.19 -4.73 10.00
C VAL A 184 1.13 -5.66 10.57
N LEU A 185 -0.07 -5.15 10.84
CA LEU A 185 -1.18 -5.95 11.34
C LEU A 185 -1.53 -7.11 10.41
N GLU A 186 -1.60 -6.87 9.10
CA GLU A 186 -1.83 -7.92 8.09
C GLU A 186 -0.71 -8.98 8.11
N GLY A 187 0.56 -8.57 8.19
CA GLY A 187 1.67 -9.50 8.32
C GLY A 187 1.60 -10.35 9.58
N LEU A 188 1.36 -9.74 10.74
CA LEU A 188 1.23 -10.46 12.01
C LEU A 188 0.02 -11.40 12.03
N LEU A 189 -1.08 -11.05 11.35
CA LEU A 189 -2.25 -11.90 11.23
C LEU A 189 -1.97 -13.13 10.36
N GLU A 190 -1.27 -12.97 9.22
CA GLU A 190 -0.84 -14.11 8.40
C GLU A 190 0.12 -15.02 9.16
N PHE A 191 1.08 -14.44 9.90
CA PHE A 191 2.00 -15.19 10.75
C PHE A 191 1.25 -16.02 11.82
N GLU A 192 0.27 -15.41 12.49
CA GLU A 192 -0.56 -16.12 13.47
C GLU A 192 -1.38 -17.24 12.83
N ARG A 193 -1.95 -17.00 11.64
CA ARG A 193 -2.72 -18.01 10.91
C ARG A 193 -1.87 -19.24 10.56
N ALA A 194 -0.63 -19.04 10.13
CA ALA A 194 0.22 -20.13 9.69
C ALA A 194 0.95 -20.88 10.82
N THR A 195 1.29 -20.17 11.91
CA THR A 195 2.17 -20.71 12.97
C THR A 195 1.50 -20.83 14.33
N GLY A 196 0.29 -20.29 14.48
CA GLY A 196 -0.36 -20.04 15.78
C GLY A 196 0.13 -18.76 16.47
N GLY A 197 1.22 -18.14 15.98
CA GLY A 197 1.80 -16.92 16.54
C GLY A 197 2.50 -17.10 17.89
N THR A 198 3.16 -16.05 18.37
CA THR A 198 3.77 -15.99 19.70
C THR A 198 2.93 -15.12 20.64
N PRO A 199 3.09 -15.23 21.98
CA PRO A 199 2.45 -14.29 22.90
C PRO A 199 2.76 -12.83 22.56
N GLN A 200 3.99 -12.54 22.14
CA GLN A 200 4.46 -11.21 21.75
C GLN A 200 3.82 -10.74 20.45
N SER A 201 3.71 -11.59 19.42
CA SER A 201 3.09 -11.22 18.15
C SER A 201 1.59 -10.99 18.29
N ARG A 202 0.90 -11.83 19.09
CA ARG A 202 -0.53 -11.65 19.42
C ARG A 202 -0.78 -10.38 20.21
N GLU A 203 0.09 -10.08 21.17
CA GLU A 203 0.01 -8.84 21.93
C GLU A 203 0.26 -7.60 21.07
N ALA A 204 1.26 -7.66 20.18
CA ALA A 204 1.53 -6.63 19.18
C ALA A 204 0.31 -6.38 18.28
N ARG A 205 -0.30 -7.44 17.76
CA ARG A 205 -1.52 -7.35 16.96
C ARG A 205 -2.65 -6.67 17.72
N ARG A 206 -2.93 -7.12 18.95
CA ARG A 206 -4.01 -6.57 19.79
C ARG A 206 -3.87 -5.07 20.04
N THR A 207 -2.68 -4.57 20.33
CA THR A 207 -2.48 -3.13 20.57
C THR A 207 -2.52 -2.31 19.29
N GLY A 208 -2.06 -2.86 18.16
CA GLY A 208 -2.16 -2.20 16.86
C GLY A 208 -3.61 -2.13 16.38
N GLU A 209 -4.41 -3.17 16.63
CA GLU A 209 -5.86 -3.16 16.46
C GLU A 209 -6.49 -2.03 17.30
N GLU A 210 -6.14 -1.94 18.58
CA GLU A 210 -6.65 -0.90 19.47
C GLU A 210 -6.24 0.52 19.02
N PHE A 211 -5.06 0.69 18.41
CA PHE A 211 -4.64 1.95 17.80
C PHE A 211 -5.64 2.40 16.70
N LEU A 212 -6.08 1.49 15.84
CA LEU A 212 -7.06 1.79 14.79
C LEU A 212 -8.48 1.96 15.37
N LEU A 213 -8.87 1.11 16.32
CA LEU A 213 -10.22 1.10 16.89
C LEU A 213 -10.54 2.34 17.72
N LYS A 214 -9.58 2.86 18.50
CA LYS A 214 -9.74 4.13 19.24
C LYS A 214 -9.99 5.33 18.33
N ARG A 215 -9.70 5.19 17.04
CA ARG A 215 -9.82 6.21 16.01
C ARG A 215 -11.00 5.94 15.07
N ASP A 216 -11.91 5.03 15.43
CA ASP A 216 -13.03 4.61 14.59
C ASP A 216 -12.59 4.26 13.15
N LEU A 217 -11.36 3.73 13.01
CA LEU A 217 -10.65 3.42 11.77
C LEU A 217 -10.22 4.61 10.89
N PHE A 218 -10.72 5.83 11.05
CA PHE A 218 -10.36 6.92 10.13
C PHE A 218 -10.19 8.30 10.77
N ARG A 219 -10.48 8.45 12.06
CA ARG A 219 -10.51 9.75 12.76
C ARG A 219 -9.22 10.06 13.49
N ARG A 220 -9.01 11.35 13.77
CA ARG A 220 -8.00 11.82 14.72
C ARG A 220 -8.58 11.77 16.13
N LEU A 221 -7.78 11.35 17.11
CA LEU A 221 -8.19 11.34 18.52
C LEU A 221 -8.51 12.74 19.04
N GLY A 222 -7.70 13.75 18.66
CA GLY A 222 -7.82 15.10 19.22
C GLY A 222 -9.00 15.90 18.68
N THR A 223 -9.35 15.72 17.40
CA THR A 223 -10.38 16.53 16.74
C THR A 223 -11.65 15.77 16.41
N GLY A 224 -11.61 14.43 16.39
CA GLY A 224 -12.70 13.60 15.88
C GLY A 224 -12.84 13.64 14.35
N GLU A 225 -12.27 14.62 13.65
CA GLU A 225 -12.31 14.69 12.17
C GLU A 225 -11.50 13.56 11.49
N PRO A 226 -11.79 13.22 10.22
CA PRO A 226 -10.96 12.30 9.45
C PRO A 226 -9.46 12.68 9.50
N ALA A 227 -8.60 11.70 9.77
CA ALA A 227 -7.15 11.86 9.75
C ALA A 227 -6.65 12.19 8.33
N ASP A 228 -7.21 11.53 7.33
CA ASP A 228 -7.06 11.84 5.92
C ASP A 228 -8.39 11.53 5.22
N GLU A 229 -8.95 12.50 4.48
CA GLU A 229 -10.20 12.29 3.71
C GLU A 229 -10.09 11.13 2.71
N ARG A 230 -8.87 10.78 2.27
CA ARG A 230 -8.63 9.66 1.35
C ARG A 230 -8.87 8.30 2.01
N PHE A 231 -8.90 8.20 3.33
CA PHE A 231 -9.25 6.94 4.01
C PHE A 231 -10.68 6.49 3.70
N LEU A 232 -11.54 7.44 3.31
CA LEU A 232 -12.94 7.21 2.90
C LEU A 232 -13.10 7.03 1.37
N ARG A 233 -11.99 7.00 0.62
CA ARG A 233 -11.95 6.86 -0.84
C ARG A 233 -11.39 5.50 -1.22
N LEU A 234 -12.24 4.62 -1.76
CA LEU A 234 -11.92 3.25 -2.09
C LEU A 234 -10.92 3.18 -3.24
N LEU A 235 -9.85 2.43 -3.03
CA LEU A 235 -8.86 2.11 -4.06
C LEU A 235 -8.55 0.63 -4.09
N HIS A 236 -8.15 0.15 -5.26
CA HIS A 236 -7.58 -1.18 -5.42
C HIS A 236 -6.65 -1.17 -6.65
N PRO A 237 -5.47 -1.82 -6.59
CA PRO A 237 -4.85 -2.44 -5.42
C PRO A 237 -4.37 -1.40 -4.39
N ASN A 238 -4.45 -1.74 -3.09
CA ASN A 238 -4.10 -0.82 -2.00
C ASN A 238 -2.60 -0.51 -1.89
N ARG A 239 -1.74 -1.46 -2.30
CA ARG A 239 -0.29 -1.38 -2.09
C ARG A 239 0.00 -1.15 -0.60
N TRP A 240 0.68 -0.06 -0.24
CA TRP A 240 0.92 0.28 1.18
C TRP A 240 -0.20 1.14 1.78
N ARG A 241 -1.09 1.71 0.97
CA ARG A 241 -2.05 2.71 1.44
C ARG A 241 -3.14 2.12 2.32
N TYR A 242 -3.56 2.92 3.28
CA TYR A 242 -4.71 2.70 4.13
C TYR A 242 -5.99 3.21 3.47
N ASP A 243 -7.06 2.43 3.58
CA ASP A 243 -8.44 2.90 3.49
C ASP A 243 -9.32 2.05 4.44
N ILE A 244 -10.55 2.52 4.69
CA ILE A 244 -11.45 1.83 5.62
C ILE A 244 -11.88 0.44 5.12
N LEU A 245 -11.90 0.19 3.81
CA LEU A 245 -12.28 -1.12 3.26
C LEU A 245 -11.20 -2.16 3.57
N ARG A 246 -9.93 -1.80 3.38
CA ARG A 246 -8.78 -2.63 3.77
C ARG A 246 -8.79 -2.94 5.26
N ALA A 247 -9.03 -1.93 6.09
CA ALA A 247 -9.09 -2.13 7.55
C ALA A 247 -10.26 -3.02 7.98
N LEU A 248 -11.45 -2.85 7.39
CA LEU A 248 -12.60 -3.69 7.69
C LEU A 248 -12.39 -5.14 7.23
N ASP A 249 -11.75 -5.35 6.08
CA ASP A 249 -11.37 -6.69 5.61
C ASP A 249 -10.35 -7.37 6.54
N TYR A 250 -9.39 -6.59 7.04
CA TYR A 250 -8.48 -7.04 8.09
C TYR A 250 -9.22 -7.46 9.37
N PHE A 251 -10.11 -6.62 9.91
CA PHE A 251 -10.85 -6.93 11.14
C PHE A 251 -11.80 -8.12 10.96
N ARG A 252 -12.40 -8.28 9.77
CA ARG A 252 -13.15 -9.48 9.40
C ARG A 252 -12.24 -10.72 9.50
N SER A 253 -11.07 -10.68 8.85
CA SER A 253 -10.12 -11.80 8.84
C SER A 253 -9.59 -12.13 10.24
N SER A 254 -9.33 -11.12 11.06
CA SER A 254 -8.93 -11.27 12.47
C SER A 254 -10.03 -11.93 13.32
N THR A 255 -11.28 -11.51 13.11
CA THR A 255 -12.46 -12.10 13.77
C THR A 255 -12.65 -13.57 13.38
N LEU A 256 -12.47 -13.91 12.10
CA LEU A 256 -12.55 -15.29 11.63
C LEU A 256 -11.45 -16.17 12.22
N LEU A 257 -10.20 -15.67 12.27
CA LEU A 257 -9.08 -16.42 12.84
C LEU A 257 -9.26 -16.68 14.34
N THR A 258 -9.72 -15.68 15.09
CA THR A 258 -9.79 -15.75 16.56
C THR A 258 -11.12 -16.30 17.07
N GLY A 259 -12.15 -16.39 16.23
CA GLY A 259 -13.52 -16.71 16.66
C GLY A 259 -14.18 -15.62 17.52
N SER A 260 -13.59 -14.42 17.56
CA SER A 260 -14.11 -13.30 18.35
C SER A 260 -15.43 -12.77 17.79
N THR A 261 -16.13 -11.95 18.58
CA THR A 261 -17.23 -11.15 18.05
C THR A 261 -16.68 -9.89 17.38
N PRO A 262 -17.31 -9.39 16.30
CA PRO A 262 -16.82 -8.18 15.67
C PRO A 262 -16.97 -6.95 16.58
N ASP A 263 -15.92 -6.11 16.65
CA ASP A 263 -15.90 -4.95 17.56
C ASP A 263 -16.96 -3.89 17.14
N PRO A 264 -17.78 -3.39 18.07
CA PRO A 264 -18.83 -2.42 17.75
C PRO A 264 -18.31 -1.09 17.20
N ARG A 265 -17.05 -0.70 17.47
CA ARG A 265 -16.42 0.53 16.96
C ARG A 265 -16.21 0.51 15.44
N LEU A 266 -16.33 -0.66 14.79
CA LEU A 266 -16.31 -0.80 13.34
C LEU A 266 -17.58 -0.22 12.67
N GLY A 267 -18.64 0.03 13.45
CA GLY A 267 -19.97 0.38 12.94
C GLY A 267 -20.02 1.62 12.04
N GLU A 268 -19.27 2.67 12.37
CA GLU A 268 -19.27 3.91 11.56
C GLU A 268 -18.61 3.69 10.19
N ALA A 269 -17.47 3.02 10.15
CA ALA A 269 -16.79 2.68 8.89
C ALA A 269 -17.66 1.78 8.01
N ILE A 270 -18.37 0.80 8.60
CA ILE A 270 -19.33 -0.06 7.88
C ILE A 270 -20.49 0.78 7.32
N ALA A 271 -21.05 1.71 8.11
CA ALA A 271 -22.11 2.60 7.64
C ALA A 271 -21.65 3.45 6.45
N HIS A 272 -20.40 3.93 6.47
CA HIS A 272 -19.83 4.66 5.34
C HIS A 272 -19.75 3.78 4.08
N LEU A 273 -19.29 2.52 4.19
CA LEU A 273 -19.30 1.60 3.05
C LEU A 273 -20.72 1.36 2.51
N ARG A 274 -21.72 1.19 3.37
CA ARG A 274 -23.11 0.98 2.94
C ARG A 274 -23.65 2.15 2.11
N ILE A 275 -23.36 3.39 2.52
CA ILE A 275 -23.77 4.60 1.78
C ILE A 275 -23.14 4.63 0.38
N ARG A 276 -21.94 4.10 0.24
CA ARG A 276 -21.21 4.05 -1.04
C ARG A 276 -21.67 2.95 -1.99
N ARG A 277 -22.51 2.01 -1.53
CA ARG A 277 -23.04 0.93 -2.39
C ARG A 277 -24.01 1.52 -3.41
N LEU A 278 -23.78 1.24 -4.69
CA LEU A 278 -24.68 1.61 -5.77
C LEU A 278 -25.97 0.79 -5.72
N GLN A 279 -26.99 1.26 -6.44
CA GLN A 279 -28.28 0.55 -6.55
C GLN A 279 -28.14 -0.86 -7.13
N ASP A 280 -27.11 -1.09 -7.95
CA ASP A 280 -26.80 -2.39 -8.55
C ASP A 280 -25.96 -3.30 -7.62
N GLY A 281 -25.77 -2.90 -6.36
CA GLY A 281 -25.04 -3.67 -5.35
C GLY A 281 -23.52 -3.55 -5.41
N ARG A 282 -22.95 -2.80 -6.37
CA ARG A 282 -21.49 -2.66 -6.53
C ARG A 282 -20.94 -1.43 -5.80
N TRP A 283 -19.63 -1.42 -5.58
CA TRP A 283 -18.89 -0.27 -5.03
C TRP A 283 -17.92 0.28 -6.08
N PRO A 284 -18.04 1.57 -6.46
CA PRO A 284 -17.11 2.18 -7.38
C PRO A 284 -15.79 2.50 -6.67
N LEU A 285 -14.68 2.30 -7.36
CA LEU A 285 -13.40 2.86 -6.92
C LEU A 285 -13.40 4.38 -7.17
N ASP A 286 -12.82 5.12 -6.22
CA ASP A 286 -12.71 6.57 -6.31
C ASP A 286 -11.48 7.01 -7.10
N TRP A 287 -10.41 6.20 -7.05
CA TRP A 287 -9.11 6.57 -7.58
C TRP A 287 -8.17 5.37 -7.70
N THR A 288 -7.10 5.58 -8.45
CA THR A 288 -5.98 4.64 -8.61
C THR A 288 -4.69 5.30 -8.15
N LEU A 289 -3.72 4.49 -7.72
CA LEU A 289 -2.40 5.00 -7.34
C LEU A 289 -1.59 5.35 -8.60
N PRO A 290 -0.94 6.53 -8.65
CA PRO A 290 -0.02 6.83 -9.73
C PRO A 290 1.19 5.88 -9.64
N GLY A 291 1.76 5.56 -10.79
CA GLY A 291 2.93 4.70 -10.89
C GLY A 291 2.87 3.79 -12.09
N ARG A 292 4.04 3.38 -12.57
CA ARG A 292 4.12 2.32 -13.58
C ARG A 292 3.62 1.00 -13.00
N VAL A 293 2.78 0.29 -13.74
CA VAL A 293 2.29 -1.06 -13.41
C VAL A 293 2.62 -2.01 -14.56
N TRP A 294 2.63 -3.32 -14.29
CA TRP A 294 2.78 -4.34 -15.35
C TRP A 294 1.57 -4.34 -16.29
N PHE A 295 0.39 -4.17 -15.72
CA PHE A 295 -0.89 -4.04 -16.42
C PHE A 295 -1.97 -3.52 -15.48
N GLU A 296 -3.00 -2.91 -16.06
CA GLU A 296 -4.19 -2.51 -15.31
C GLU A 296 -5.06 -3.74 -14.99
N ILE A 297 -5.53 -3.84 -13.75
CA ILE A 297 -6.50 -4.85 -13.34
C ILE A 297 -7.88 -4.36 -13.81
N ASP A 298 -8.71 -5.27 -14.33
CA ASP A 298 -10.00 -4.96 -14.96
C ASP A 298 -9.93 -4.07 -16.23
N GLU A 299 -8.89 -4.23 -17.06
CA GLU A 299 -9.01 -3.83 -18.46
C GLU A 299 -10.22 -4.55 -19.07
N GLU A 300 -11.25 -3.81 -19.47
CA GLU A 300 -12.38 -4.37 -20.20
C GLU A 300 -11.82 -5.22 -21.36
N LYS A 301 -12.27 -6.47 -21.47
CA LYS A 301 -12.10 -7.22 -22.71
C LYS A 301 -12.70 -6.36 -23.81
N VAL A 302 -11.87 -5.66 -24.57
CA VAL A 302 -12.30 -5.04 -25.82
C VAL A 302 -12.67 -6.22 -26.72
N SER A 303 -13.96 -6.58 -26.71
CA SER A 303 -14.48 -7.54 -27.66
C SER A 303 -14.17 -6.99 -29.05
N PRO A 304 -13.52 -7.75 -29.95
CA PRO A 304 -13.30 -7.29 -31.31
C PRO A 304 -14.69 -7.09 -31.92
N ARG A 305 -15.14 -5.83 -31.99
CA ARG A 305 -16.38 -5.50 -32.68
C ARG A 305 -16.21 -5.94 -34.14
N ALA A 306 -16.87 -7.04 -34.49
CA ALA A 306 -17.15 -7.40 -35.85
C ALA A 306 -17.88 -6.22 -36.50
N GLY A 307 -17.22 -5.56 -37.44
CA GLY A 307 -17.70 -4.34 -38.07
C GLY A 307 -16.89 -4.05 -39.31
N SER A 308 -17.21 -4.77 -40.38
CA SER A 308 -16.73 -4.55 -41.74
C SER A 308 -16.84 -3.08 -42.16
N ARG A 309 -15.74 -2.51 -42.67
CA ARG A 309 -15.80 -1.69 -43.90
C ARG A 309 -14.59 -2.01 -44.77
N SER A 310 -14.91 -2.52 -45.95
CA SER A 310 -14.06 -2.64 -47.11
C SER A 310 -13.35 -1.31 -47.41
N GLY A 311 -12.02 -1.32 -47.36
CA GLY A 311 -11.16 -0.28 -47.92
C GLY A 311 -10.12 -0.97 -48.78
N ARG A 312 -10.42 -1.07 -50.07
CA ARG A 312 -9.58 -1.66 -51.11
C ARG A 312 -8.41 -0.70 -51.40
N CYS A 313 -7.18 -1.11 -51.12
CA CYS A 313 -5.93 -0.59 -51.72
C CYS A 313 -4.86 -1.65 -51.40
N GLY A 314 -4.44 -2.50 -52.33
CA GLY A 314 -3.55 -2.16 -53.43
C GLY A 314 -2.18 -2.77 -53.12
N CYS A 315 -1.92 -3.94 -53.71
CA CYS A 315 -0.71 -4.75 -53.55
C CYS A 315 0.58 -3.96 -53.85
N SER A 316 1.68 -4.31 -53.15
CA SER A 316 3.04 -4.32 -53.71
C SER A 316 3.96 -5.13 -52.79
N ASP A 317 4.59 -6.13 -53.40
CA ASP A 317 5.61 -7.03 -52.89
C ASP A 317 6.85 -6.32 -52.34
N GLY A 318 7.59 -6.99 -51.43
CA GLY A 318 8.97 -6.59 -51.13
C GLY A 318 9.60 -7.16 -49.86
N GLY A 319 10.06 -8.41 -49.93
CA GLY A 319 11.36 -8.88 -49.39
C GLY A 319 11.79 -8.56 -47.95
N MET A 320 11.91 -9.61 -47.14
CA MET A 320 12.86 -9.68 -46.02
C MET A 320 14.31 -9.40 -46.48
N PRO A 321 15.17 -8.89 -45.58
CA PRO A 321 16.25 -9.77 -45.13
C PRO A 321 16.63 -9.65 -43.64
N ARG A 322 16.92 -10.81 -43.03
CA ARG A 322 17.86 -10.93 -41.90
C ARG A 322 19.29 -10.61 -42.39
N PRO A 323 20.24 -10.16 -41.55
CA PRO A 323 21.20 -11.14 -41.03
C PRO A 323 21.88 -10.85 -39.67
N ARG A 324 22.19 -11.96 -39.00
CA ARG A 324 23.44 -12.36 -38.31
C ARG A 324 24.02 -11.58 -37.12
N ALA A 325 24.21 -12.36 -36.05
CA ALA A 325 25.12 -12.16 -34.93
C ALA A 325 26.60 -12.00 -35.35
N ALA A 326 27.36 -11.24 -34.56
CA ALA A 326 28.80 -11.37 -34.46
C ALA A 326 29.26 -11.05 -33.03
N ILE A 327 29.80 -12.08 -32.38
CA ILE A 327 30.57 -12.06 -31.14
C ILE A 327 31.94 -11.43 -31.44
N ARG A 328 32.42 -10.51 -30.60
CA ARG A 328 33.87 -10.25 -30.43
C ARG A 328 34.22 -10.02 -28.95
N ARG A 329 35.14 -10.84 -28.47
CA ARG A 329 35.82 -10.77 -27.17
C ARG A 329 37.12 -9.97 -27.26
N GLY A 330 37.47 -9.32 -26.15
CA GLY A 330 38.84 -9.15 -25.62
C GLY A 330 39.39 -7.72 -25.60
N PRO A 331 40.46 -7.42 -24.83
CA PRO A 331 40.98 -8.06 -23.61
C PRO A 331 41.33 -6.97 -22.52
N PRO A 332 42.26 -7.14 -21.53
CA PRO A 332 41.96 -6.94 -20.09
C PRO A 332 42.63 -5.71 -19.43
N LEU A 333 42.27 -5.52 -18.14
CA LEU A 333 42.80 -4.58 -17.15
C LEU A 333 44.33 -4.57 -16.99
N PRO A 334 44.88 -3.51 -16.38
CA PRO A 334 46.02 -3.63 -15.49
C PRO A 334 45.69 -3.20 -14.04
N ASP A 335 46.11 -4.06 -13.11
CA ASP A 335 46.33 -3.79 -11.69
C ASP A 335 47.46 -2.77 -11.48
N ALA A 336 47.33 -1.92 -10.45
CA ALA A 336 48.42 -1.55 -9.54
C ALA A 336 47.92 -0.63 -8.42
N TYR A 337 47.97 -1.08 -7.16
CA TYR A 337 48.91 -0.62 -6.13
C TYR A 337 48.47 -1.06 -4.72
N SER A 338 49.32 -1.88 -4.10
CA SER A 338 49.48 -2.01 -2.65
C SER A 338 50.06 -0.70 -2.08
N SER A 339 49.82 -0.27 -0.84
CA SER A 339 50.47 -0.81 0.36
C SER A 339 50.35 0.20 1.53
N LEU A 340 50.61 -0.31 2.75
CA LEU A 340 50.95 0.36 4.04
C LEU A 340 49.76 0.75 4.94
N ARG A 341 49.37 0.00 6.00
CA ARG A 341 50.00 -0.33 7.31
C ARG A 341 50.19 0.85 8.30
N THR A 342 49.53 0.73 9.46
CA THR A 342 49.92 1.14 10.86
C THR A 342 50.02 2.65 11.19
N ALA A 343 49.70 3.19 12.37
CA ALA A 343 49.45 2.66 13.71
C ALA A 343 48.65 3.66 14.59
N ALA A 344 48.04 3.12 15.67
CA ALA A 344 48.02 3.63 17.06
C ALA A 344 47.39 5.01 17.42
N ALA A 345 46.40 4.92 18.33
CA ALA A 345 45.99 5.93 19.33
C ALA A 345 47.11 6.10 20.41
N PRO A 346 47.12 7.08 21.36
CA PRO A 346 46.01 7.30 22.32
C PRO A 346 45.81 8.71 22.96
N ARG A 347 44.61 8.88 23.56
CA ARG A 347 44.21 9.57 24.83
C ARG A 347 44.90 10.86 25.34
N ARG A 348 44.07 11.86 25.70
CA ARG A 348 43.87 12.53 27.05
C ARG A 348 42.94 13.75 26.87
N ARG A 349 41.72 13.82 27.43
CA ARG A 349 41.22 14.23 28.79
C ARG A 349 41.58 15.66 29.29
N ARG A 350 40.49 16.43 29.52
CA ARG A 350 40.24 17.51 30.54
C ARG A 350 41.00 18.84 30.31
N THR A 351 40.45 20.04 30.56
CA THR A 351 39.52 20.49 31.61
C THR A 351 38.90 21.86 31.26
N ALA A 352 37.83 22.20 31.98
CA ALA A 352 37.05 23.44 31.95
C ALA A 352 37.80 24.70 32.39
N ALA A 353 37.32 25.87 31.94
CA ALA A 353 37.41 27.12 32.67
C ALA A 353 36.18 28.00 32.36
N SER A 354 35.57 28.47 33.44
CA SER A 354 34.45 29.40 33.58
C SER A 354 34.84 30.84 33.26
N CYS A 355 33.87 31.65 32.78
CA CYS A 355 33.66 33.01 33.31
C CYS A 355 32.26 33.54 32.94
N SER A 356 31.60 34.05 33.97
CA SER A 356 30.35 34.80 33.98
C SER A 356 30.53 36.25 33.52
N LEU A 357 29.49 36.88 32.94
CA LEU A 357 28.80 38.04 33.53
C LEU A 357 27.69 38.63 32.63
N SER A 358 26.69 39.13 33.34
CA SER A 358 25.35 39.64 33.04
C SER A 358 25.19 40.91 32.18
N GLY A 359 23.94 41.13 31.72
CA GLY A 359 23.27 42.46 31.63
C GLY A 359 22.86 42.89 30.22
N LEU A 360 21.60 42.69 29.77
CA LEU A 360 20.37 43.51 29.93
C LEU A 360 20.24 44.77 29.03
N LEU A 361 19.15 44.75 28.25
CA LEU A 361 18.26 45.83 27.77
C LEU A 361 18.56 46.60 26.47
N GLY A 362 17.55 46.61 25.59
CA GLY A 362 17.40 47.54 24.46
C GLY A 362 16.31 47.14 23.45
N GLU A 363 15.06 47.57 23.68
CA GLU A 363 14.06 47.81 22.61
C GLU A 363 14.26 49.25 22.03
N PRO A 364 13.49 49.78 21.03
CA PRO A 364 12.48 49.22 20.08
C PRO A 364 12.68 49.75 18.61
N ALA A 365 11.77 49.43 17.67
CA ALA A 365 11.12 50.41 16.77
C ALA A 365 10.11 49.80 15.77
N VAL A 366 9.07 50.57 15.47
CA VAL A 366 7.84 50.24 14.72
C VAL A 366 7.78 51.03 13.38
N ALA A 367 7.01 50.47 12.42
CA ALA A 367 6.31 51.09 11.26
C ALA A 367 7.05 51.28 9.91
N ARG A 368 6.41 50.78 8.83
CA ARG A 368 5.74 51.62 7.80
C ARG A 368 4.92 50.81 6.78
N LEU A 369 3.79 51.42 6.40
CA LEU A 369 2.84 51.05 5.34
C LEU A 369 3.41 51.30 3.92
N ALA A 370 2.94 50.57 2.89
CA ALA A 370 2.05 51.09 1.84
C ALA A 370 1.98 50.23 0.55
N ALA A 371 0.72 49.97 0.13
CA ALA A 371 0.16 50.02 -1.22
C ALA A 371 0.76 49.20 -2.40
N CYS A 372 -0.05 48.28 -2.95
CA CYS A 372 -0.66 48.44 -4.29
C CYS A 372 -1.77 47.39 -4.56
N ARG A 373 -2.86 47.85 -5.18
CA ARG A 373 -4.02 47.13 -5.77
C ARG A 373 -3.86 47.20 -7.31
N PRO A 374 -4.69 46.58 -8.19
CA PRO A 374 -5.68 45.50 -8.02
C PRO A 374 -5.76 44.49 -9.22
N ARG A 375 -6.75 43.56 -9.13
CA ARG A 375 -7.52 42.85 -10.19
C ARG A 375 -6.87 41.68 -10.94
N ARG A 376 -7.44 40.48 -10.73
CA ARG A 376 -8.31 39.78 -11.70
C ARG A 376 -9.22 38.78 -10.97
N LYS A 377 -10.54 38.96 -11.11
CA LYS A 377 -11.55 37.95 -10.80
C LYS A 377 -11.46 36.87 -11.88
N ILE A 378 -11.42 35.61 -11.48
CA ILE A 378 -11.79 34.49 -12.34
C ILE A 378 -13.08 33.94 -11.74
N ASP A 379 -14.18 34.16 -12.44
CA ASP A 379 -15.46 33.50 -12.18
C ASP A 379 -15.31 32.01 -12.55
N MET A 380 -15.69 31.12 -11.64
CA MET A 380 -15.94 29.71 -11.96
C MET A 380 -17.42 29.41 -11.76
N HIS A 381 -18.22 29.76 -12.77
CA HIS A 381 -19.45 29.06 -13.08
C HIS A 381 -19.32 28.45 -14.48
N GLY A 382 -19.32 27.13 -14.55
CA GLY A 382 -19.34 26.34 -15.78
C GLY A 382 -19.75 24.89 -15.44
N PRO A 383 -20.70 24.30 -16.16
CA PRO A 383 -21.58 23.24 -15.68
C PRO A 383 -20.97 21.84 -15.74
N ALA A 384 -21.62 20.92 -15.02
CA ALA A 384 -21.40 19.49 -15.05
C ALA A 384 -21.28 18.94 -16.48
N THR A 385 -20.09 18.44 -16.82
CA THR A 385 -19.93 17.44 -17.88
C THR A 385 -19.73 16.09 -17.22
N GLN A 386 -20.81 15.31 -17.24
CA GLN A 386 -20.80 13.85 -17.15
C GLN A 386 -19.81 13.29 -18.16
N ASN A 387 -18.65 12.85 -17.69
CA ASN A 387 -17.93 11.71 -18.26
C ASN A 387 -16.82 11.30 -17.30
N ARG A 388 -17.17 10.46 -16.32
CA ARG A 388 -16.18 9.60 -15.68
C ARG A 388 -16.72 8.20 -15.80
N HIS A 389 -16.03 7.40 -16.60
CA HIS A 389 -16.09 5.94 -16.51
C HIS A 389 -15.69 5.56 -15.09
N CYS A 390 -16.66 5.50 -14.17
CA CYS A 390 -16.48 4.90 -12.86
C CYS A 390 -16.26 3.41 -13.11
N ARG A 391 -15.00 2.99 -13.09
CA ARG A 391 -14.63 1.58 -13.13
C ARG A 391 -15.13 0.95 -11.82
N ALA A 392 -16.20 0.17 -11.91
CA ALA A 392 -16.54 -0.77 -10.86
C ALA A 392 -15.55 -1.93 -10.99
N ILE A 393 -14.47 -1.90 -10.21
CA ILE A 393 -13.55 -3.04 -10.11
C ILE A 393 -14.28 -4.15 -9.37
N LYS A 394 -14.10 -5.38 -9.85
CA LYS A 394 -14.58 -6.59 -9.17
C LYS A 394 -13.78 -6.71 -7.88
N LEU A 395 -14.34 -6.15 -6.81
CA LEU A 395 -13.62 -6.06 -5.54
C LEU A 395 -13.24 -7.45 -5.06
N HIS A 396 -11.98 -7.60 -4.69
CA HIS A 396 -11.43 -8.78 -4.01
C HIS A 396 -11.98 -9.00 -2.59
N ARG A 397 -12.93 -8.17 -2.10
CA ARG A 397 -13.21 -8.03 -0.66
C ARG A 397 -14.65 -7.61 -0.25
N PRO A 398 -15.75 -8.02 -0.93
CA PRO A 398 -17.11 -7.59 -0.54
C PRO A 398 -17.59 -8.19 0.79
N HIS A 399 -16.86 -9.17 1.36
CA HIS A 399 -17.31 -9.97 2.49
C HIS A 399 -17.50 -9.22 3.81
N ALA A 400 -16.82 -8.08 4.01
CA ALA A 400 -16.91 -7.37 5.27
C ALA A 400 -18.38 -7.06 5.61
N VAL A 401 -19.11 -6.40 4.71
CA VAL A 401 -20.47 -5.92 5.00
C VAL A 401 -21.47 -7.07 5.19
N ALA A 402 -21.38 -8.15 4.40
CA ALA A 402 -22.32 -9.28 4.48
C ALA A 402 -22.15 -10.15 5.74
N ASP A 403 -20.91 -10.40 6.19
CA ASP A 403 -20.65 -11.14 7.43
C ASP A 403 -21.07 -10.35 8.67
N PHE A 404 -20.93 -9.02 8.63
CA PHE A 404 -21.50 -8.15 9.67
C PHE A 404 -23.05 -8.20 9.67
N GLU A 405 -23.69 -8.37 8.51
CA GLU A 405 -25.16 -8.48 8.44
C GLU A 405 -25.68 -9.81 9.01
N GLY A 406 -24.98 -10.92 8.78
CA GLY A 406 -25.33 -12.23 9.33
C GLY A 406 -25.15 -12.34 10.86
N LYS A 407 -24.10 -11.72 11.42
CA LYS A 407 -23.80 -11.82 12.86
C LYS A 407 -24.57 -10.85 13.75
N PHE A 408 -25.02 -9.71 13.23
CA PHE A 408 -25.67 -8.69 14.08
C PHE A 408 -27.16 -8.92 14.34
N GLY A 409 -27.84 -9.82 13.61
CA GLY A 409 -29.13 -10.41 14.00
C GLY A 409 -30.24 -9.45 14.46
N ARG A 410 -30.12 -8.15 14.19
CA ARG A 410 -31.03 -7.07 14.59
C ARG A 410 -30.87 -5.94 13.59
N THR A 411 -32.00 -5.54 13.02
CA THR A 411 -32.19 -4.24 12.40
C THR A 411 -31.58 -3.18 13.32
N VAL A 412 -30.47 -2.56 12.92
CA VAL A 412 -30.01 -1.34 13.58
C VAL A 412 -31.06 -0.29 13.21
N GLU A 413 -32.04 -0.10 14.07
CA GLU A 413 -32.99 1.01 13.95
C GLU A 413 -32.16 2.30 13.89
N LEU A 414 -32.21 2.96 12.74
CA LEU A 414 -31.68 4.30 12.57
C LEU A 414 -32.38 5.22 13.56
N HIS A 415 -31.71 5.58 14.65
CA HIS A 415 -31.98 6.87 15.26
C HIS A 415 -31.46 7.94 14.30
N MET A 416 -32.41 8.53 13.58
CA MET A 416 -32.22 9.57 12.58
C MET A 416 -31.20 10.64 13.00
N LEU A 417 -30.25 10.89 12.11
CA LEU A 417 -29.50 12.14 11.99
C LEU A 417 -30.50 13.31 11.87
N ARG A 418 -30.88 13.92 12.98
CA ARG A 418 -31.38 15.30 12.98
C ARG A 418 -30.19 16.24 13.18
N HIS A 419 -30.08 17.20 12.27
CA HIS A 419 -29.16 18.34 12.23
C HIS A 419 -27.82 18.13 11.49
N LEU A 420 -27.91 17.96 10.18
CA LEU A 420 -26.97 18.60 9.23
C LEU A 420 -27.74 19.51 8.28
N ALA A 421 -28.27 20.59 8.85
CA ALA A 421 -28.59 21.81 8.14
C ALA A 421 -28.39 22.96 9.11
N ASN A 422 -27.53 23.91 8.77
CA ASN A 422 -27.60 25.24 9.36
C ASN A 422 -27.37 26.28 8.26
N ASP A 423 -28.48 26.82 7.79
CA ASP A 423 -28.56 28.15 7.19
C ASP A 423 -28.23 29.18 8.26
N ARG A 424 -27.02 29.75 8.21
CA ARG A 424 -26.73 31.15 8.53
C ARG A 424 -25.23 31.40 8.34
N LYS A 425 -24.92 32.01 7.19
CA LYS A 425 -23.67 32.73 6.94
C LYS A 425 -23.40 33.71 8.08
N GLU A 426 -22.25 33.58 8.74
CA GLU A 426 -21.46 34.71 9.23
C GLU A 426 -20.03 34.26 9.58
N PHE A 427 -19.06 34.78 8.82
CA PHE A 427 -17.63 34.68 9.11
C PHE A 427 -17.19 35.94 9.84
N ALA A 428 -16.70 35.79 11.07
CA ALA A 428 -15.81 36.72 11.76
C ALA A 428 -14.84 35.83 12.56
N GLY A 429 -13.53 35.96 12.59
CA GLY A 429 -12.60 36.95 12.09
C GLY A 429 -11.37 36.83 13.01
N ARG A 430 -10.20 36.57 12.43
CA ARG A 430 -8.83 36.71 13.01
C ARG A 430 -8.41 35.71 14.11
N HIS A 431 -7.48 34.82 13.75
CA HIS A 431 -6.07 34.84 14.20
C HIS A 431 -5.30 33.78 13.40
N MET A 432 -4.65 34.17 12.30
CA MET A 432 -3.59 33.36 11.69
C MET A 432 -2.34 33.50 12.56
N ARG A 433 -2.02 32.48 13.35
CA ARG A 433 -0.63 32.22 13.76
C ARG A 433 0.01 31.36 12.67
N ALA A 434 1.24 31.69 12.32
CA ALA A 434 2.07 30.84 11.48
C ALA A 434 2.15 29.47 12.15
N LEU A 435 1.55 28.45 11.52
CA LEU A 435 1.86 27.06 11.82
C LEU A 435 3.30 26.84 11.35
N THR A 436 4.23 26.93 12.29
CA THR A 436 5.52 26.27 12.14
C THR A 436 5.25 24.80 11.83
N LEU A 437 5.97 24.26 10.86
CA LEU A 437 5.87 22.88 10.34
C LEU A 437 6.28 21.79 11.37
N GLY A 438 6.00 22.02 12.65
CA GLY A 438 6.27 21.14 13.79
C GLY A 438 5.04 20.76 14.62
N ASP A 439 3.84 21.28 14.28
CA ASP A 439 2.59 20.97 14.99
C ASP A 439 1.67 19.99 14.23
N VAL A 440 2.21 19.24 13.26
CA VAL A 440 1.46 18.17 12.55
C VAL A 440 2.26 16.86 12.56
N PRO A 441 2.28 16.11 13.69
CA PRO A 441 3.07 14.88 13.78
C PRO A 441 2.44 13.67 13.06
N GLU A 442 1.15 13.70 12.71
CA GLU A 442 0.44 12.51 12.19
C GLU A 442 0.28 12.45 10.66
N LEU A 443 0.97 13.30 9.87
CA LEU A 443 0.75 13.38 8.41
C LEU A 443 1.97 13.27 7.49
N ASP A 444 3.19 13.05 8.00
CA ASP A 444 4.38 13.22 7.16
C ASP A 444 4.78 11.98 6.32
N GLU A 445 4.01 10.88 6.31
CA GLU A 445 4.23 9.79 5.34
C GLU A 445 3.69 10.13 3.93
N TYR A 446 2.77 11.10 3.85
CA TYR A 446 2.07 11.44 2.60
C TYR A 446 2.73 12.57 1.81
N LEU A 447 3.75 13.23 2.36
CA LEU A 447 4.22 14.53 1.87
C LEU A 447 5.62 14.58 1.27
N ARG A 448 6.46 13.52 1.22
CA ARG A 448 7.71 13.55 0.42
C ARG A 448 8.22 12.20 -0.13
N PRO A 449 8.97 12.25 -1.26
CA PRO A 449 9.85 11.17 -1.70
C PRO A 449 11.16 11.21 -0.88
N GLY A 450 11.46 10.14 -0.14
CA GLY A 450 12.63 10.08 0.72
C GLY A 450 13.39 8.76 0.57
N PHE A 451 14.15 8.58 -0.52
CA PHE A 451 15.31 7.69 -0.48
C PHE A 451 16.58 8.54 -0.56
N ARG A 452 17.43 8.41 0.46
CA ARG A 452 18.83 8.83 0.41
C ARG A 452 19.61 7.74 -0.31
N ILE A 453 19.95 7.95 -1.57
CA ILE A 453 21.03 7.18 -2.20
C ILE A 453 22.30 7.55 -1.43
N GLY A 454 22.87 6.60 -0.71
CA GLY A 454 24.17 6.74 -0.06
C GLY A 454 25.27 6.94 -1.11
N ALA A 455 25.46 8.19 -1.57
CA ALA A 455 26.63 8.57 -2.33
C ALA A 455 27.80 8.70 -1.36
N ALA A 456 28.57 7.63 -1.22
CA ALA A 456 29.92 7.71 -0.66
C ALA A 456 30.77 8.59 -1.59
N ILE A 457 30.91 9.88 -1.27
CA ILE A 457 31.96 10.73 -1.84
C ILE A 457 33.04 10.88 -0.77
N LYS A 458 34.17 10.18 -0.99
CA LYS A 458 35.42 10.38 -0.25
C LYS A 458 35.83 11.86 -0.28
N ARG A 459 36.21 12.39 0.89
CA ARG A 459 37.50 13.07 1.05
C ARG A 459 38.15 12.64 2.35
#